data_AF-A0A2N4YFE6-F1
#
_entry.id   AF-A0A2N4YFE6-F1
#
_cell.length_a   1.000
_cell.length_b   1.000
_cell.length_c   1.000
_cell.angle_alpha   90.00
_cell.angle_beta   90.00
_cell.angle_gamma   90.00
#
_symmetry.space_group_name_H-M   'P 1'
#
loop_
_entity.id
_entity.type
_entity.pdbx_description
1 polymer ?
#
loop_
_entity_poly.entity_id
_entity_poly.type
_entity_poly.pdbx_seq_one_letter_code
_entity_poly.pdbx_strand_id
1 'polypeptide(L)'
;MTNADFEARLARIRQTTQYPAPPTPTGRPNSSPPRTYRDRLDRALAAAAAAGITEKDCFPPAMRALSAMGIPVRPLHFKSVTSLFLFGLCLGLGIFGGVLWLLSSGIVPTPERGALVTVIRFGWPGVFITSLCIGAAFAFVIRRQAARAGLPRWQDL
;
A
#
# COMPACT_ATOMS: atom_id res chain seq x y z
N MET A 1 -42.22 -48.05 -21.01
CA MET A 1 -40.95 -47.33 -21.23
C MET A 1 -41.20 -45.88 -20.91
N THR A 2 -40.59 -45.40 -19.83
CA THR A 2 -41.13 -44.39 -18.90
C THR A 2 -40.69 -42.96 -19.23
N ASN A 3 -41.66 -42.03 -19.25
CA ASN A 3 -41.53 -40.58 -19.38
C ASN A 3 -40.60 -39.90 -18.35
N ALA A 4 -40.12 -40.63 -17.34
CA ALA A 4 -39.31 -40.10 -16.25
C ALA A 4 -37.97 -39.51 -16.73
N ASP A 5 -37.31 -40.15 -17.70
CA ASP A 5 -36.03 -39.65 -18.24
C ASP A 5 -36.21 -38.37 -19.07
N PHE A 6 -37.37 -38.23 -19.70
CA PHE A 6 -37.71 -37.05 -20.49
C PHE A 6 -38.01 -35.85 -19.58
N GLU A 7 -38.78 -36.07 -18.51
CA GLU A 7 -39.03 -35.03 -17.51
C GLU A 7 -37.76 -34.61 -16.77
N ALA A 8 -36.87 -35.56 -16.45
CA ALA A 8 -35.57 -35.26 -15.86
C ALA A 8 -34.69 -34.43 -16.80
N ARG A 9 -34.70 -34.70 -18.11
CA ARG A 9 -34.00 -33.90 -19.12
C ARG A 9 -34.60 -32.49 -19.26
N LEU A 10 -35.93 -32.37 -19.27
CA LEU A 10 -36.63 -31.08 -19.35
C LEU A 10 -36.36 -30.20 -18.11
N ALA A 11 -36.35 -30.79 -16.92
CA ALA A 11 -36.01 -30.09 -15.68
C ALA A 11 -34.58 -29.54 -15.71
N ARG A 12 -33.63 -30.33 -16.25
CA ARG A 12 -32.23 -29.92 -16.38
C ARG A 12 -32.06 -28.75 -17.35
N ILE A 13 -32.76 -28.75 -18.49
CA ILE A 13 -32.71 -27.64 -19.47
C ILE A 13 -33.31 -26.35 -18.91
N ARG A 14 -34.40 -26.46 -18.12
CA ARG A 14 -35.00 -25.29 -17.46
C ARG A 14 -34.05 -24.69 -16.40
N GLN A 15 -33.36 -25.54 -15.63
CA GLN A 15 -32.35 -25.07 -14.68
C GLN A 15 -31.18 -24.34 -15.35
N THR A 16 -30.69 -24.81 -16.51
CA THR A 16 -29.60 -24.12 -17.23
C THR A 16 -30.00 -22.74 -17.77
N THR A 17 -31.29 -22.54 -18.05
CA THR A 17 -31.81 -21.27 -18.59
C THR A 17 -32.07 -20.23 -17.48
N GLN A 18 -32.23 -20.67 -16.23
CA GLN A 18 -32.53 -19.82 -15.08
C GLN A 18 -31.30 -19.31 -14.32
N TYR A 19 -30.09 -19.76 -14.67
CA TYR A 19 -28.88 -19.08 -14.22
C TYR A 19 -28.57 -17.95 -15.20
N PRO A 20 -28.82 -16.67 -14.84
CA PRO A 20 -28.23 -15.57 -15.57
C PRO A 20 -26.73 -15.83 -15.62
N ALA A 21 -26.15 -15.76 -16.83
CA ALA A 21 -24.73 -15.89 -17.05
C ALA A 21 -24.00 -15.05 -15.97
N PRO A 22 -22.90 -15.56 -15.37
CA PRO A 22 -22.06 -14.73 -14.52
C PRO A 22 -21.75 -13.47 -15.33
N PRO A 23 -21.93 -12.27 -14.75
CA PRO A 23 -21.77 -11.03 -15.50
C PRO A 23 -20.39 -11.06 -16.14
N THR A 24 -20.38 -11.22 -17.47
CA THR A 24 -19.18 -11.06 -18.27
C THR A 24 -18.63 -9.69 -17.89
N PRO A 25 -17.38 -9.57 -17.40
CA PRO A 25 -16.77 -8.27 -17.18
C PRO A 25 -16.41 -7.67 -18.54
N THR A 26 -17.42 -7.38 -19.37
CA THR A 26 -17.33 -6.55 -20.57
C THR A 26 -17.58 -5.08 -20.22
N GLY A 27 -17.31 -4.70 -18.97
CA GLY A 27 -17.11 -3.31 -18.60
C GLY A 27 -15.70 -2.91 -18.98
N ARG A 28 -15.52 -2.37 -20.20
CA ARG A 28 -14.43 -1.39 -20.38
C ARG A 28 -14.53 -0.41 -19.21
N PRO A 29 -13.45 -0.15 -18.46
CA PRO A 29 -13.50 0.79 -17.36
C PRO A 29 -14.04 2.11 -17.91
N ASN A 30 -15.17 2.56 -17.37
CA ASN A 30 -15.78 3.84 -17.71
C ASN A 30 -14.69 4.92 -17.70
N SER A 31 -14.35 5.39 -18.90
CA SER A 31 -13.35 6.43 -19.18
C SER A 31 -13.81 7.82 -18.75
N SER A 32 -14.65 7.89 -17.71
CA SER A 32 -15.04 9.13 -17.08
C SER A 32 -13.92 9.52 -16.11
N PRO A 33 -13.33 10.72 -16.23
CA PRO A 33 -12.34 11.18 -15.27
C PRO A 33 -13.00 11.20 -13.88
N PRO A 34 -12.39 10.60 -12.86
CA PRO A 34 -13.00 10.49 -11.55
C PRO A 34 -13.15 11.88 -10.95
N ARG A 35 -14.40 12.21 -10.60
CA ARG A 35 -14.79 13.51 -10.05
C ARG A 35 -14.51 13.60 -8.55
N THR A 36 -14.42 12.48 -7.83
CA THR A 36 -14.30 12.45 -6.36
C THR A 36 -13.07 11.68 -5.90
N TYR A 37 -12.45 12.11 -4.79
CA TYR A 37 -11.31 11.42 -4.16
C TYR A 37 -11.62 9.95 -3.80
N ARG A 38 -12.86 9.69 -3.36
CA ARG A 38 -13.35 8.33 -3.05
C ARG A 38 -13.32 7.42 -4.29
N ASP A 39 -13.82 7.89 -5.43
CA ASP A 39 -13.80 7.10 -6.68
C ASP A 39 -12.37 6.74 -7.11
N ARG A 40 -11.41 7.65 -6.93
CA ARG A 40 -9.98 7.38 -7.21
C ARG A 40 -9.40 6.35 -6.25
N LEU A 41 -9.77 6.44 -4.98
CA LEU A 41 -9.34 5.49 -3.95
C LEU A 41 -9.86 4.09 -4.28
N ASP A 42 -11.15 3.95 -4.61
CA ASP A 42 -11.76 2.66 -4.94
C ASP A 42 -11.12 2.05 -6.19
N ARG A 43 -10.86 2.85 -7.23
CA ARG A 43 -10.11 2.39 -8.43
C ARG A 43 -8.68 1.97 -8.09
N ALA A 44 -8.00 2.70 -7.22
CA ALA A 44 -6.65 2.36 -6.79
C ALA A 44 -6.61 1.05 -5.99
N LEU A 45 -7.60 0.81 -5.13
CA LEU A 45 -7.74 -0.43 -4.37
C LEU A 45 -8.11 -1.60 -5.27
N ALA A 46 -8.99 -1.38 -6.25
CA ALA A 46 -9.32 -2.39 -7.26
C ALA A 46 -8.09 -2.77 -8.10
N ALA A 47 -7.29 -1.79 -8.53
CA ALA A 47 -6.05 -2.04 -9.27
C ALA A 47 -5.00 -2.77 -8.41
N ALA A 48 -4.86 -2.41 -7.14
CA ALA A 48 -3.96 -3.08 -6.20
C ALA A 48 -4.39 -4.54 -5.93
N ALA A 49 -5.69 -4.77 -5.73
CA ALA A 49 -6.26 -6.10 -5.55
C ALA A 49 -6.08 -6.96 -6.81
N ALA A 50 -6.28 -6.38 -8.00
CA ALA A 50 -6.04 -7.07 -9.28
C ALA A 50 -4.56 -7.46 -9.46
N ALA A 51 -3.63 -6.70 -8.88
CA ALA A 51 -2.21 -7.01 -8.87
C ALA A 51 -1.79 -7.97 -7.73
N GLY A 52 -2.74 -8.48 -6.94
CA GLY A 52 -2.48 -9.40 -5.83
C GLY A 52 -1.87 -8.74 -4.59
N ILE A 53 -1.89 -7.41 -4.50
CA ILE A 53 -1.40 -6.67 -3.34
C ILE A 53 -2.51 -6.62 -2.30
N THR A 54 -2.24 -7.13 -1.09
CA THR A 54 -3.26 -7.12 -0.04
C THR A 54 -3.46 -5.71 0.51
N GLU A 55 -4.65 -5.43 1.05
CA GLU A 55 -4.97 -4.14 1.65
C GLU A 55 -3.98 -3.75 2.77
N LYS A 56 -3.45 -4.75 3.48
CA LYS A 56 -2.42 -4.57 4.52
C LYS A 56 -1.10 -4.05 3.98
N ASP A 57 -0.74 -4.43 2.76
CA ASP A 57 0.48 -3.96 2.10
C ASP A 57 0.28 -2.55 1.52
N CYS A 58 -0.95 -2.23 1.11
CA CYS A 58 -1.31 -0.89 0.63
C CYS A 58 -1.39 0.16 1.75
N PHE A 59 -1.77 -0.25 2.96
CA PHE A 59 -1.87 0.60 4.14
C PHE A 59 -1.12 0.00 5.34
N PRO A 60 0.15 0.35 5.55
CA PRO A 60 0.86 -0.04 6.75
C PRO A 60 0.19 0.54 8.01
N PRO A 61 0.49 -0.02 9.20
CA PRO A 61 -0.23 0.30 10.44
C PRO A 61 -0.34 1.80 10.74
N ALA A 62 0.76 2.54 10.53
CA ALA A 62 0.79 4.00 10.74
C ALA A 62 -0.22 4.75 9.85
N MET A 63 -0.41 4.30 8.60
CA MET A 63 -1.36 4.91 7.68
C MET A 63 -2.80 4.55 8.00
N ARG A 64 -3.05 3.34 8.54
CA ARG A 64 -4.39 2.95 9.03
C ARG A 64 -4.79 3.78 10.25
N ALA A 65 -3.86 4.05 11.15
CA ALA A 65 -4.09 4.95 12.29
C ALA A 65 -4.43 6.37 11.83
N LEU A 66 -3.70 6.90 10.83
CA LEU A 66 -4.01 8.21 10.24
C LEU A 66 -5.38 8.24 9.57
N SER A 67 -5.77 7.18 8.85
CA SER A 67 -7.12 7.10 8.26
C SER A 67 -8.22 7.00 9.31
N ALA A 68 -7.96 6.33 10.44
CA ALA A 68 -8.89 6.25 11.55
C ALA A 68 -9.13 7.62 12.22
N MET A 69 -8.14 8.52 12.15
CA MET A 69 -8.26 9.92 12.59
C MET A 69 -8.94 10.83 11.54
N GLY A 70 -9.50 10.27 10.46
CA GLY A 70 -10.24 11.02 9.44
C GLY A 70 -9.34 11.77 8.44
N ILE A 71 -8.02 11.56 8.48
CA ILE A 71 -7.10 12.16 7.51
C ILE A 71 -7.21 11.36 6.20
N PRO A 72 -7.46 12.00 5.04
CA PRO A 72 -7.51 11.29 3.76
C PRO A 72 -6.12 10.78 3.38
N VAL A 73 -5.87 9.49 3.61
CA VAL A 73 -4.58 8.86 3.35
C VAL A 73 -4.56 8.19 1.97
N ARG A 74 -3.68 8.68 1.09
CA ARG A 74 -3.43 8.02 -0.22
C ARG A 74 -2.61 6.74 -0.04
N PRO A 75 -2.93 5.63 -0.73
CA PRO A 75 -2.16 4.38 -0.60
C PRO A 75 -0.70 4.56 -1.04
N LEU A 76 0.20 3.79 -0.43
CA LEU A 76 1.65 4.00 -0.53
C LEU A 76 2.17 3.91 -1.97
N HIS A 77 1.74 2.90 -2.71
CA HIS A 77 2.20 2.66 -4.08
C HIS A 77 1.79 3.74 -5.09
N PHE A 78 0.80 4.56 -4.72
CA PHE A 78 0.26 5.65 -5.55
C PHE A 78 0.79 7.04 -5.15
N LYS A 79 1.61 7.13 -4.10
CA LYS A 79 2.28 8.38 -3.71
C LYS A 79 3.40 8.73 -4.70
N SER A 80 3.70 10.02 -4.81
CA SER A 80 4.87 10.48 -5.57
C SER A 80 6.16 10.00 -4.93
N VAL A 81 7.20 9.82 -5.75
CA VAL A 81 8.54 9.43 -5.27
C VAL A 81 9.03 10.40 -4.20
N THR A 82 8.80 11.70 -4.40
CA THR A 82 9.12 12.75 -3.41
C THR A 82 8.38 12.55 -2.09
N SER A 83 7.08 12.22 -2.12
CA SER A 83 6.32 11.97 -0.90
C SER A 83 6.79 10.71 -0.18
N LEU A 84 7.17 9.65 -0.91
CA LEU A 84 7.73 8.44 -0.33
C LEU A 84 9.10 8.70 0.30
N PHE A 85 9.94 9.47 -0.38
CA PHE A 85 11.24 9.87 0.12
C PHE A 85 11.12 10.69 1.41
N LEU A 86 10.28 11.72 1.42
CA LEU A 86 10.04 12.54 2.61
C LEU A 86 9.46 11.71 3.75
N PHE A 87 8.54 10.78 3.47
CA PHE A 87 8.00 9.90 4.49
C PHE A 87 9.08 9.00 5.11
N GLY A 88 9.92 8.36 4.29
CA GLY A 88 11.03 7.55 4.78
C GLY A 88 12.10 8.38 5.50
N LEU A 89 12.35 9.61 5.06
CA LEU A 89 13.26 10.55 5.71
C LEU A 89 12.74 10.93 7.10
N CYS A 90 11.46 11.32 7.22
CA CYS A 90 10.83 11.64 8.51
C CYS A 90 10.83 10.44 9.45
N LEU A 91 10.56 9.23 8.91
CA LEU A 91 10.61 8.00 9.69
C LEU A 91 12.03 7.74 10.23
N GLY A 92 13.04 7.89 9.37
CA GLY A 92 14.45 7.78 9.76
C GLY A 92 14.83 8.80 10.82
N LEU A 93 14.50 10.07 10.62
CA LEU A 93 14.77 11.14 11.58
C LEU A 93 14.08 10.91 12.92
N GLY A 94 12.82 10.45 12.91
CA GLY A 94 12.08 10.15 14.12
C GLY A 94 12.70 8.99 14.91
N ILE A 95 13.06 7.90 14.23
CA ILE A 95 13.63 6.72 14.88
C ILE A 95 15.07 7.00 15.33
N PHE A 96 15.97 7.34 14.41
CA PHE A 96 17.39 7.51 14.72
C PHE A 96 17.68 8.80 15.49
N GLY A 97 16.96 9.88 15.19
CA GLY A 97 17.04 11.12 15.97
C GLY A 97 16.44 10.95 17.36
N GLY A 98 15.33 10.22 17.49
CA GLY A 98 14.76 9.87 18.80
C GLY A 98 15.71 9.00 19.63
N VAL A 99 16.33 7.99 19.03
CA VAL A 99 17.35 7.15 19.69
C VAL A 99 18.56 7.98 20.12
N LEU A 100 19.09 8.82 19.23
CA LEU A 100 20.23 9.68 19.56
C LEU A 100 19.87 10.65 20.70
N TRP A 101 18.68 11.28 20.63
CA TRP A 101 18.18 12.16 21.68
C TRP A 101 18.08 11.42 23.02
N LEU A 102 17.46 10.24 23.04
CA LEU A 102 17.27 9.43 24.25
C LEU A 102 18.62 9.05 24.88
N LEU A 103 19.60 8.62 24.08
CA LEU A 103 20.94 8.29 24.57
C LEU A 103 21.72 9.51 25.04
N SER A 104 21.52 10.67 24.41
CA SER A 104 22.16 11.94 24.80
C SER A 104 21.50 12.59 26.02
N SER A 105 20.23 12.27 26.31
CA SER A 105 19.45 12.88 27.39
C SER A 105 19.86 12.41 28.79
N GLY A 106 20.71 11.39 28.89
CA GLY A 106 21.13 10.78 30.16
C GLY A 106 20.04 9.92 30.82
N ILE A 107 18.86 9.77 30.20
CA ILE A 107 17.76 8.93 30.69
C ILE A 107 18.10 7.44 30.56
N VAL A 108 18.84 7.07 29.51
CA VAL A 108 19.23 5.68 29.22
C VAL A 108 20.75 5.57 29.22
N PRO A 109 21.33 4.55 29.88
CA PRO A 109 22.78 4.35 29.88
C PRO A 109 23.30 4.16 28.45
N THR A 110 24.36 4.89 28.10
CA THR A 110 24.98 4.80 26.79
C THR A 110 25.65 3.44 26.60
N PRO A 111 25.31 2.70 25.53
CA PRO A 111 25.94 1.41 25.27
C PRO A 111 27.41 1.60 24.88
N GLU A 112 28.32 0.83 25.49
CA GLU A 112 29.76 0.91 25.22
C GLU A 112 30.20 0.15 23.96
N ARG A 113 29.36 -0.74 23.41
CA ARG A 113 29.67 -1.54 22.21
C ARG A 113 28.43 -1.71 21.32
N GLY A 114 28.66 -1.91 20.02
CA GLY A 114 27.62 -2.22 19.03
C GLY A 114 27.32 -1.10 18.03
N ALA A 115 26.37 -1.36 17.12
CA ALA A 115 26.03 -0.46 16.01
C ALA A 115 25.49 0.92 16.47
N LEU A 116 24.94 1.00 17.68
CA LEU A 116 24.47 2.26 18.29
C LEU A 116 25.61 3.23 18.63
N VAL A 117 26.81 2.72 18.93
CA VAL A 117 28.00 3.55 19.20
C VAL A 117 28.37 4.38 17.98
N THR A 118 28.25 3.80 16.79
CA THR A 118 28.47 4.52 15.52
C THR A 118 27.50 5.68 15.34
N VAL A 119 26.22 5.52 15.71
CA VAL A 119 25.22 6.60 15.63
C VAL A 119 25.57 7.73 16.61
N ILE A 120 25.98 7.40 17.83
CA ILE A 120 26.44 8.40 18.81
C ILE A 120 27.70 9.12 18.33
N ARG A 121 28.67 8.37 17.78
CA ARG A 121 29.96 8.91 17.32
C ARG A 121 29.81 9.92 16.17
N PHE A 122 28.89 9.66 15.25
CA PHE A 122 28.60 10.57 14.13
C PHE A 122 27.53 11.62 14.47
N GLY A 123 26.83 11.48 15.60
CA GLY A 123 25.81 12.40 16.09
C GLY A 123 24.72 12.70 15.05
N TRP A 124 24.24 13.95 15.07
CA TRP A 124 23.21 14.44 14.14
C TRP A 124 23.58 14.28 12.65
N PRO A 125 24.81 14.57 12.20
CA PRO A 125 25.22 14.29 10.83
C PRO A 125 25.00 12.84 10.40
N GLY A 126 25.35 11.88 11.27
CA GLY A 126 25.10 10.45 11.02
C GLY A 126 23.61 10.13 10.88
N VAL A 127 22.78 10.70 11.76
CA VAL A 127 21.31 10.57 11.70
C VAL A 127 20.75 11.13 10.40
N PHE A 128 21.21 12.30 9.95
CA PHE A 128 20.76 12.88 8.68
C PHE A 128 21.12 12.00 7.48
N ILE A 129 22.38 11.55 7.39
CA ILE A 129 22.85 10.72 6.26
C ILE A 129 22.09 9.40 6.23
N THR A 130 21.98 8.71 7.36
CA THR A 130 21.24 7.44 7.43
C THR A 130 19.77 7.63 7.07
N SER A 131 19.13 8.71 7.54
CA SER A 131 17.73 9.02 7.21
C SER A 131 17.54 9.35 5.73
N LEU A 132 18.49 10.04 5.09
CA LEU A 132 18.50 10.28 3.64
C LEU A 132 18.59 8.95 2.87
N CYS A 133 19.49 8.05 3.26
CA CYS A 133 19.63 6.73 2.66
C CYS A 133 18.35 5.89 2.82
N ILE A 134 17.72 5.93 4.00
CA ILE A 134 16.45 5.24 4.27
C ILE A 134 15.34 5.81 3.40
N GLY A 135 15.20 7.14 3.33
CA GLY A 135 14.23 7.80 2.46
C GLY A 135 14.38 7.36 1.00
N ALA A 136 15.61 7.34 0.49
CA ALA A 136 15.92 6.93 -0.88
C ALA A 136 15.61 5.44 -1.12
N ALA A 137 16.07 4.56 -0.22
CA ALA A 137 15.82 3.12 -0.30
C ALA A 137 14.33 2.81 -0.23
N PHE A 138 13.60 3.46 0.67
CA PHE A 138 12.16 3.29 0.84
C PHE A 138 11.40 3.71 -0.42
N ALA A 139 11.69 4.90 -0.96
CA ALA A 139 11.10 5.36 -2.20
C ALA A 139 11.40 4.41 -3.38
N PHE A 140 12.64 3.94 -3.48
CA PHE A 140 13.06 3.01 -4.53
C PHE A 140 12.35 1.66 -4.45
N VAL A 141 12.32 1.03 -3.27
CA VAL A 141 11.71 -0.30 -3.07
C VAL A 141 10.21 -0.24 -3.36
N ILE A 142 9.49 0.74 -2.80
CA ILE A 142 8.05 0.87 -3.00
C ILE A 142 7.73 1.17 -4.47
N ARG A 143 8.53 2.04 -5.12
CA ARG A 143 8.32 2.36 -6.54
C ARG A 143 8.61 1.16 -7.44
N ARG A 144 9.65 0.39 -7.12
CA ARG A 144 9.99 -0.84 -7.85
C ARG A 144 8.92 -1.91 -7.69
N GLN A 145 8.34 -2.07 -6.50
CA GLN A 145 7.19 -2.96 -6.27
C GLN A 145 5.98 -2.51 -7.07
N ALA A 146 5.64 -1.22 -7.05
CA ALA A 146 4.52 -0.68 -7.82
C ALA A 146 4.71 -0.87 -9.34
N ALA A 147 5.93 -0.67 -9.84
CA ALA A 147 6.26 -0.88 -11.26
C ALA A 147 6.20 -2.37 -11.65
N ARG A 148 6.69 -3.27 -10.80
CA ARG A 148 6.59 -4.73 -11.01
C ARG A 148 5.14 -5.22 -11.03
N ALA A 149 4.28 -4.60 -10.23
CA ALA A 149 2.87 -4.87 -10.17
C ALA A 149 2.04 -4.24 -11.32
N GLY A 150 2.68 -3.46 -12.21
CA GLY A 150 2.00 -2.82 -13.33
C GLY A 150 0.98 -1.74 -12.93
N LEU A 151 1.12 -1.16 -11.73
CA LEU A 151 0.13 -0.23 -11.21
C LEU A 151 0.14 1.10 -12.01
N PRO A 152 -1.05 1.62 -12.40
CA PRO A 152 -1.16 2.93 -13.03
C PRO A 152 -0.77 4.05 -12.06
N ARG A 153 -0.42 5.24 -12.58
CA ARG A 153 -0.15 6.39 -11.71
C ARG A 153 -1.47 6.90 -11.14
N TRP A 154 -1.42 7.49 -9.93
CA TRP A 154 -2.60 8.10 -9.31
C TRP A 154 -3.26 9.20 -10.16
N GLN A 155 -2.48 9.89 -11.00
CA GLN A 155 -2.97 10.91 -11.91
C GLN A 155 -3.77 10.31 -13.09
N ASP A 156 -3.51 9.05 -13.42
CA ASP A 156 -4.10 8.33 -14.55
C ASP A 156 -5.36 7.54 -14.15
N LEU A 157 -5.69 7.50 -12.85
CA LEU A 157 -6.88 6.85 -12.28
C LEU A 157 -8.06 7.81 -12.22
#